data_AF-A0A6A4WE44-F1
#
_entry.id   AF-A0A6A4WE44-F1
#
_cell.length_a   1.000
_cell.length_b   1.000
_cell.length_c   1.000
_cell.angle_alpha   90.00
_cell.angle_beta   90.00
_cell.angle_gamma   90.00
#
_symmetry.space_group_name_H-M   'P 1'
#
loop_
_entity.id
_entity.type
_entity.pdbx_description
1 polymer ?
#
loop_
_entity_poly.entity_id
_entity_poly.type
_entity_poly.pdbx_seq_one_letter_code
_entity_poly.pdbx_strand_id
1 'polypeptide(L)'
;MASSSAGAVRTPLESVFSYIPPTHEKGVKQALFNVAALAGVITVSAIGLATYAVFQPFVKPLLWALLLGTVTHPVKRRLTAAARRWLADLERSGSPLFLHALLAPLWAFDAATDAIGDAAVRHIRALAAFVVAIAVVNVVWFYTPSVLLALLWIVSHGVVGNLLWLLTSIFYNKLLCWTLLAGYVLAVAFFWSPATRRFAVPCWLLLLGFLSGLAGSLAGPIFVGLVALMAVGFVTEVLARRREQQDEGECTRHAATRPQ
;
A
#
# COMPACT_ATOMS: atom_id res chain seq x y z
N MET A 1 31.24 54.04 -46.72
CA MET A 1 30.95 52.66 -46.26
C MET A 1 30.45 52.76 -44.82
N ALA A 2 29.15 52.59 -44.62
CA ALA A 2 28.48 52.81 -43.35
C ALA A 2 28.65 51.58 -42.44
N SER A 3 29.26 51.77 -41.27
CA SER A 3 29.23 50.80 -40.18
C SER A 3 27.89 50.92 -39.46
N SER A 4 27.04 49.91 -39.66
CA SER A 4 25.77 49.79 -38.96
C SER A 4 26.03 49.61 -37.46
N SER A 5 25.71 50.64 -36.68
CA SER A 5 25.61 50.57 -35.23
C SER A 5 24.41 49.68 -34.88
N ALA A 6 24.64 48.39 -34.76
CA ALA A 6 23.70 47.47 -34.15
C ALA A 6 23.51 47.88 -32.68
N GLY A 7 22.46 48.66 -32.42
CA GLY A 7 22.04 49.01 -31.08
C GLY A 7 21.79 47.72 -30.30
N ALA A 8 22.68 47.42 -29.36
CA ALA A 8 22.50 46.32 -28.43
C ALA A 8 21.17 46.54 -27.69
N VAL A 9 20.18 45.70 -27.99
CA VAL A 9 18.90 45.67 -27.27
C VAL A 9 19.22 45.19 -25.87
N ARG A 10 19.50 46.14 -24.97
CA ARG A 10 19.73 45.87 -23.55
C ARG A 10 18.44 45.30 -22.98
N THR A 11 18.50 44.10 -22.42
CA THR A 11 17.35 43.55 -21.70
C THR A 11 17.09 44.45 -20.49
N PRO A 12 15.81 44.68 -20.10
CA PRO A 12 15.47 45.61 -19.01
C PRO A 12 16.10 45.22 -17.65
N LEU A 13 16.61 44.00 -17.53
CA LEU A 13 17.40 43.56 -16.38
C LEU A 13 18.82 44.13 -16.41
N GLU A 14 19.48 44.22 -17.57
CA GLU A 14 20.84 44.78 -17.68
C GLU A 14 20.90 46.27 -17.33
N SER A 15 19.85 47.04 -17.65
CA SER A 15 19.75 48.45 -17.26
C SER A 15 19.58 48.65 -15.75
N VAL A 16 18.99 47.67 -15.05
CA VAL A 16 18.87 47.70 -13.58
C VAL A 16 20.17 47.23 -12.93
N PHE A 17 20.85 46.23 -13.51
CA PHE A 17 22.15 45.75 -13.02
C PHE A 17 23.27 46.79 -13.19
N SER A 18 23.19 47.71 -14.16
CA SER A 18 24.20 48.77 -14.34
C SER A 18 24.21 49.84 -13.25
N TYR A 19 23.15 49.94 -12.44
CA TYR A 19 23.06 50.88 -11.31
C TYR A 19 23.59 50.29 -9.99
N ILE A 20 24.03 49.02 -9.98
CA ILE A 20 24.43 48.30 -8.76
C ILE A 20 25.96 48.22 -8.67
N PRO A 21 26.58 48.59 -7.54
CA PRO A 21 28.04 48.52 -7.38
C PRO A 21 28.56 47.07 -7.48
N PRO A 22 29.73 46.84 -8.11
CA PRO A 22 30.24 45.51 -8.49
C PRO A 22 30.44 44.54 -7.31
N THR A 23 30.57 45.08 -6.09
CA THR A 23 30.69 44.30 -4.84
C THR A 23 29.41 43.51 -4.50
N HIS A 24 28.23 43.94 -4.95
CA HIS A 24 26.93 43.33 -4.59
C HIS A 24 26.27 42.53 -5.72
N GLU A 25 26.84 42.49 -6.93
CA GLU A 25 26.22 41.82 -8.08
C GLU A 25 25.98 40.32 -7.85
N LYS A 26 26.89 39.62 -7.17
CA LYS A 26 26.78 38.18 -6.92
C LYS A 26 25.63 37.86 -5.97
N GLY A 27 25.49 38.66 -4.91
CA GLY A 27 24.39 38.52 -3.94
C GLY A 27 23.02 38.84 -4.53
N VAL A 28 22.93 39.88 -5.36
CA VAL A 28 21.68 40.25 -6.04
C VAL A 28 21.27 39.18 -7.05
N LYS A 29 22.19 38.67 -7.88
CA LYS A 29 21.92 37.57 -8.82
C LYS A 29 21.43 36.32 -8.08
N GLN A 30 22.08 35.96 -6.97
CA GLN A 30 21.68 34.82 -6.13
C GLN A 30 20.29 35.00 -5.50
N ALA A 31 19.97 36.20 -4.99
CA ALA A 31 18.64 36.50 -4.46
C ALA A 31 17.56 36.40 -5.54
N LEU A 32 17.84 36.88 -6.75
CA LEU A 32 16.92 36.82 -7.89
C LEU A 32 16.67 35.38 -8.35
N PHE A 33 17.72 34.56 -8.44
CA PHE A 33 17.58 33.13 -8.72
C PHE A 33 16.83 32.39 -7.62
N ASN A 34 17.07 32.73 -6.34
CA ASN A 34 16.36 32.11 -5.22
C ASN A 34 14.87 32.48 -5.21
N VAL A 35 14.52 33.73 -5.53
CA VAL A 35 13.13 34.17 -5.68
C VAL A 35 12.46 33.46 -6.87
N ALA A 36 13.14 33.35 -8.00
CA ALA A 36 12.63 32.62 -9.16
C ALA A 36 12.45 31.12 -8.86
N ALA A 37 13.38 30.49 -8.14
CA ALA A 37 13.28 29.10 -7.71
C ALA A 37 12.10 28.90 -6.74
N LEU A 38 11.93 29.79 -5.76
CA LEU A 38 10.81 29.76 -4.82
C LEU A 38 9.47 29.93 -5.53
N ALA A 39 9.38 30.87 -6.48
CA ALA A 39 8.18 31.06 -7.30
C ALA A 39 7.86 29.82 -8.14
N GLY A 40 8.88 29.18 -8.71
CA GLY A 40 8.75 27.90 -9.41
C GLY A 40 8.21 26.80 -8.50
N VAL A 41 8.79 26.63 -7.30
CA VAL A 41 8.34 25.63 -6.32
C VAL A 41 6.90 25.88 -5.89
N ILE A 42 6.52 27.13 -5.62
CA ILE A 42 5.14 27.49 -5.26
C ILE A 42 4.19 27.16 -6.40
N THR A 43 4.56 27.48 -7.64
CA THR A 43 3.72 27.22 -8.82
C THR A 43 3.54 25.72 -9.05
N VAL A 44 4.61 24.93 -9.00
CA VAL A 44 4.54 23.46 -9.14
C VAL A 44 3.73 22.84 -8.00
N SER A 45 3.90 23.34 -6.77
CA SER A 45 3.13 22.89 -5.62
C SER A 45 1.64 23.22 -5.74
N ALA A 46 1.31 24.42 -6.25
CA ALA A 46 -0.07 24.84 -6.49
C ALA A 46 -0.74 23.99 -7.58
N ILE A 47 -0.03 23.69 -8.66
CA ILE A 47 -0.49 22.77 -9.71
C ILE A 47 -0.73 21.38 -9.11
N GLY A 48 0.21 20.85 -8.33
CA GLY A 48 0.07 19.56 -7.66
C GLY A 48 -1.14 19.51 -6.72
N LEU A 49 -1.37 20.60 -5.96
CA LEU A 49 -2.52 20.72 -5.07
C LEU A 49 -3.84 20.79 -5.84
N ALA A 50 -3.88 21.51 -6.96
CA ALA A 50 -5.04 21.57 -7.85
C ALA A 50 -5.35 20.21 -8.48
N THR A 51 -4.32 19.50 -8.98
CA THR A 51 -4.46 18.14 -9.50
C THR A 51 -4.97 17.18 -8.42
N TYR A 52 -4.44 17.26 -7.20
CA TYR A 52 -4.94 16.48 -6.07
C TYR A 52 -6.41 16.80 -5.77
N ALA A 53 -6.81 18.07 -5.74
CA ALA A 53 -8.19 18.47 -5.50
C ALA A 53 -9.18 17.89 -6.53
N VAL A 54 -8.76 17.83 -7.80
CA VAL A 54 -9.53 17.20 -8.88
C VAL A 54 -9.67 15.69 -8.66
N PHE A 55 -8.60 15.00 -8.23
CA PHE A 55 -8.64 13.57 -7.98
C PHE A 55 -9.25 13.17 -6.63
N GLN A 56 -9.27 14.06 -5.64
CA GLN A 56 -9.76 13.84 -4.29
C GLN A 56 -11.11 13.09 -4.22
N PRO A 57 -12.17 13.48 -4.96
CA PRO A 57 -13.44 12.75 -4.93
C PRO A 57 -13.34 11.33 -5.50
N PHE A 58 -12.35 11.07 -6.38
CA PHE A 58 -12.17 9.80 -7.06
C PHE A 58 -11.21 8.85 -6.35
N VAL A 59 -10.27 9.35 -5.52
CA VAL A 59 -9.26 8.49 -4.85
C VAL A 59 -9.92 7.38 -4.02
N LYS A 60 -10.94 7.71 -3.24
CA LYS A 60 -11.62 6.73 -2.38
C LYS A 60 -12.36 5.68 -3.22
N PRO A 61 -13.24 6.04 -4.18
CA PRO A 61 -13.83 5.07 -5.11
C PRO A 61 -12.82 4.24 -5.90
N LEU A 62 -11.72 4.84 -6.36
CA LEU A 62 -10.67 4.14 -7.12
C LEU A 62 -9.97 3.07 -6.28
N LEU A 63 -9.69 3.36 -5.00
CA LEU A 63 -9.14 2.39 -4.05
C LEU A 63 -10.13 1.25 -3.77
N TRP A 64 -11.42 1.56 -3.60
CA TRP A 64 -12.46 0.54 -3.47
C TRP A 64 -12.56 -0.33 -4.72
N ALA A 65 -12.49 0.27 -5.91
CA ALA A 65 -12.54 -0.45 -7.18
C ALA A 65 -11.30 -1.34 -7.39
N LEU A 66 -10.11 -0.88 -6.96
CA LEU A 66 -8.88 -1.67 -7.02
C LEU A 66 -8.93 -2.88 -6.07
N LEU A 67 -9.44 -2.68 -4.85
CA LEU A 67 -9.66 -3.75 -3.87
C LEU A 67 -10.72 -4.74 -4.36
N LEU A 68 -11.85 -4.26 -4.87
CA LEU A 68 -12.88 -5.11 -5.45
C LEU A 68 -12.37 -5.83 -6.70
N GLY A 69 -11.60 -5.16 -7.56
CA GLY A 69 -11.04 -5.75 -8.77
C GLY A 69 -10.09 -6.91 -8.47
N THR A 70 -9.23 -6.76 -7.47
CA THR A 70 -8.29 -7.81 -7.04
C THR A 70 -9.02 -9.01 -6.40
N VAL A 71 -10.07 -8.78 -5.62
CA VAL A 71 -10.90 -9.86 -5.03
C VAL A 71 -11.82 -10.52 -6.07
N THR A 72 -12.32 -9.77 -7.05
CA THR A 72 -13.27 -10.29 -8.06
C THR A 72 -12.57 -11.17 -9.10
N HIS A 73 -11.29 -10.92 -9.41
CA HIS A 73 -10.53 -11.71 -10.38
C HIS A 73 -10.44 -13.23 -10.05
N PRO A 74 -10.06 -13.67 -8.83
CA PRO A 74 -10.04 -15.10 -8.50
C PRO A 74 -11.44 -15.71 -8.45
N VAL A 75 -12.46 -14.95 -8.03
CA VAL A 75 -13.86 -15.42 -7.99
C VAL A 75 -14.39 -15.65 -9.40
N LYS A 76 -14.18 -14.69 -10.32
CA LYS A 76 -14.59 -14.81 -11.73
C LYS A 76 -13.93 -16.02 -12.40
N ARG A 77 -12.65 -16.27 -12.13
CA ARG A 77 -11.93 -17.45 -12.65
C ARG A 77 -12.53 -18.76 -12.15
N ARG A 78 -12.86 -18.85 -10.85
CA ARG A 78 -13.49 -20.05 -10.27
C ARG A 78 -14.89 -20.30 -10.86
N LEU A 79 -15.71 -19.27 -10.99
CA LEU A 79 -17.05 -19.38 -11.57
C LEU A 79 -17.01 -19.84 -13.03
N THR A 80 -16.08 -19.28 -13.80
CA THR A 80 -15.90 -19.64 -15.22
C THR A 80 -15.38 -21.07 -15.37
N ALA A 81 -14.45 -21.50 -14.50
CA ALA A 81 -13.94 -22.86 -14.51
C ALA A 81 -15.01 -23.88 -14.11
N ALA A 82 -15.84 -23.56 -13.10
CA ALA A 82 -16.97 -24.40 -12.70
C ALA A 82 -18.02 -24.49 -13.82
N ALA A 83 -18.38 -23.37 -14.44
CA ALA A 83 -19.32 -23.33 -15.56
C ALA A 83 -18.81 -24.13 -16.78
N ARG A 84 -17.52 -24.03 -17.11
CA ARG A 84 -16.91 -24.80 -18.21
C ARG A 84 -16.86 -26.30 -17.93
N ARG A 85 -16.57 -26.70 -16.67
CA ARG A 85 -16.61 -28.11 -16.26
C ARG A 85 -18.03 -28.66 -16.34
N TRP A 86 -18.99 -27.92 -15.80
CA TRP A 86 -20.42 -28.26 -15.89
C TRP A 86 -20.89 -28.43 -17.35
N LEU A 87 -20.49 -27.52 -18.25
CA LEU A 87 -20.84 -27.61 -19.67
C LEU A 87 -20.17 -28.81 -20.37
N ALA A 88 -18.92 -29.12 -20.03
CA ALA A 88 -18.18 -30.26 -20.59
C ALA A 88 -18.73 -31.62 -20.13
N ASP A 89 -19.20 -31.71 -18.87
CA ASP A 89 -19.85 -32.92 -18.36
C ASP A 89 -21.24 -33.13 -18.98
N LEU A 90 -21.94 -32.05 -19.32
CA LEU A 90 -23.22 -32.08 -20.03
C LEU A 90 -23.09 -32.60 -21.46
N GLU A 91 -22.03 -32.19 -22.16
CA GLU A 91 -21.74 -32.63 -23.53
C GLU A 91 -21.41 -34.13 -23.61
N ARG A 92 -20.84 -34.71 -22.54
CA ARG A 92 -20.52 -36.15 -22.45
C ARG A 92 -21.71 -37.04 -22.05
N SER A 93 -22.68 -36.50 -21.32
CA SER A 93 -23.76 -37.29 -20.71
C SER A 93 -25.04 -37.36 -21.56
N GLY A 94 -25.12 -36.63 -22.68
CA GLY A 94 -26.17 -36.82 -23.70
C GLY A 94 -27.61 -36.55 -23.23
N SER A 95 -27.78 -35.89 -22.08
CA SER A 95 -29.07 -35.64 -21.44
C SER A 95 -29.68 -34.28 -21.87
N PRO A 96 -31.02 -34.12 -21.83
CA PRO A 96 -31.65 -32.87 -22.26
C PRO A 96 -31.22 -31.69 -21.37
N LEU A 97 -30.70 -30.64 -22.00
CA LEU A 97 -30.08 -29.45 -21.39
C LEU A 97 -30.95 -28.77 -20.31
N PHE A 98 -32.27 -28.82 -20.49
CA PHE A 98 -33.26 -28.22 -19.59
C PHE A 98 -33.34 -28.93 -18.22
N LEU A 99 -33.17 -30.26 -18.19
CA LEU A 99 -33.24 -31.05 -16.96
C LEU A 99 -32.01 -30.76 -16.08
N HIS A 100 -30.82 -30.72 -16.69
CA HIS A 100 -29.59 -30.36 -15.98
C HIS A 100 -29.53 -28.88 -15.58
N ALA A 101 -30.09 -27.96 -16.37
CA ALA A 101 -30.20 -26.56 -15.97
C ALA A 101 -31.16 -26.36 -14.78
N LEU A 102 -32.26 -27.13 -14.73
CA LEU A 102 -33.23 -27.10 -13.63
C LEU A 102 -32.65 -27.72 -12.33
N LEU A 103 -31.82 -28.76 -12.45
CA LEU A 103 -31.14 -29.38 -11.32
C LEU A 103 -29.76 -28.77 -11.01
N ALA A 104 -29.25 -27.84 -11.82
CA ALA A 104 -27.99 -27.14 -11.56
C ALA A 104 -27.90 -26.48 -10.17
N PRO A 105 -28.97 -25.85 -9.62
CA PRO A 105 -28.93 -25.32 -8.27
C PRO A 105 -28.80 -26.41 -7.21
N LEU A 106 -29.42 -27.59 -7.43
CA LEU A 106 -29.36 -28.72 -6.51
C LEU A 106 -27.97 -29.37 -6.53
N TRP A 107 -27.35 -29.52 -7.70
CA TRP A 107 -25.97 -30.00 -7.81
C TRP A 107 -24.95 -29.00 -7.23
N ALA A 108 -25.17 -27.71 -7.46
CA ALA A 108 -24.35 -26.68 -6.84
C ALA A 108 -24.50 -26.68 -5.31
N PHE A 109 -25.71 -26.94 -4.81
CA PHE A 109 -25.97 -27.07 -3.38
C PHE A 109 -25.34 -28.32 -2.78
N ASP A 110 -25.42 -29.45 -3.47
CA ASP A 110 -24.82 -30.71 -3.04
C ASP A 110 -23.29 -30.63 -3.05
N ALA A 111 -22.69 -30.12 -4.13
CA ALA A 111 -21.25 -29.85 -4.22
C ALA A 111 -20.78 -28.80 -3.19
N ALA A 112 -21.62 -27.81 -2.87
CA ALA A 112 -21.33 -26.86 -1.80
C ALA A 112 -21.38 -27.53 -0.43
N THR A 113 -22.37 -28.41 -0.20
CA THR A 113 -22.52 -29.16 1.04
C THR A 113 -21.36 -30.12 1.26
N ASP A 114 -20.95 -30.86 0.22
CA ASP A 114 -19.77 -31.72 0.25
C ASP A 114 -18.49 -30.91 0.47
N ALA A 115 -18.30 -29.78 -0.21
CA ALA A 115 -17.13 -28.93 -0.02
C ALA A 115 -17.07 -28.36 1.41
N ILE A 116 -18.22 -27.95 1.97
CA ILE A 116 -18.34 -27.47 3.35
C ILE A 116 -18.08 -28.63 4.32
N GLY A 117 -18.61 -29.82 4.05
CA GLY A 117 -18.42 -31.03 4.84
C GLY A 117 -16.95 -31.46 4.88
N ASP A 118 -16.30 -31.56 3.73
CA ASP A 118 -14.87 -31.88 3.61
C ASP A 118 -13.99 -30.83 4.28
N ALA A 119 -14.33 -29.55 4.13
CA ALA A 119 -13.63 -28.47 4.82
C ALA A 119 -13.83 -28.53 6.34
N ALA A 120 -15.04 -28.87 6.80
CA ALA A 120 -15.39 -29.01 8.21
C ALA A 120 -14.68 -30.21 8.84
N VAL A 121 -14.63 -31.36 8.16
CA VAL A 121 -13.90 -32.55 8.62
C VAL A 121 -12.40 -32.29 8.67
N ARG A 122 -11.85 -31.66 7.62
CA ARG A 122 -10.42 -31.30 7.55
C ARG A 122 -10.00 -30.36 8.68
N HIS A 123 -10.89 -29.48 9.12
CA HIS A 123 -10.65 -28.54 10.21
C HIS A 123 -11.49 -28.84 11.46
N ILE A 124 -11.92 -30.08 11.67
CA ILE A 124 -12.87 -30.42 12.74
C ILE A 124 -12.31 -30.14 14.13
N ARG A 125 -10.98 -30.25 14.29
CA ARG A 125 -10.29 -29.84 15.52
C ARG A 125 -10.39 -28.33 15.75
N ALA A 126 -10.28 -27.52 14.70
CA ALA A 126 -10.46 -26.07 14.80
C ALA A 126 -11.93 -25.70 15.04
N LEU A 127 -12.88 -26.42 14.44
CA LEU A 127 -14.30 -26.25 14.68
C LEU A 127 -14.68 -26.63 16.12
N ALA A 128 -14.15 -27.75 16.63
CA ALA A 128 -14.33 -28.16 18.02
C ALA A 128 -13.69 -27.15 18.98
N ALA A 129 -12.47 -26.67 18.68
CA ALA A 129 -11.84 -25.59 19.46
C ALA A 129 -12.67 -24.30 19.44
N PHE A 130 -13.31 -23.98 18.32
CA PHE A 130 -14.21 -22.83 18.21
C PHE A 130 -15.48 -23.00 19.05
N VAL A 131 -16.10 -24.18 19.05
CA VAL A 131 -17.25 -24.49 19.91
C VAL A 131 -16.86 -24.42 21.40
N VAL A 132 -15.70 -24.99 21.76
CA VAL A 132 -15.17 -24.90 23.13
C VAL A 132 -14.88 -23.44 23.49
N ALA A 133 -14.28 -22.66 22.58
CA ALA A 133 -14.03 -21.24 22.80
C ALA A 133 -15.34 -20.46 23.01
N ILE A 134 -16.38 -20.73 22.23
CA ILE A 134 -17.71 -20.13 22.43
C ILE A 134 -18.27 -20.50 23.80
N ALA A 135 -18.20 -21.77 24.21
CA ALA A 135 -18.65 -22.21 25.51
C ALA A 135 -17.89 -21.51 26.65
N VAL A 136 -16.57 -21.42 26.54
CA VAL A 136 -15.72 -20.70 27.50
C VAL A 136 -16.08 -19.22 27.55
N VAL A 137 -16.25 -18.55 26.41
CA VAL A 137 -16.68 -17.15 26.34
C VAL A 137 -18.04 -16.96 27.00
N ASN A 138 -18.98 -17.89 26.79
CA ASN A 138 -20.31 -17.82 27.40
C ASN A 138 -20.25 -17.97 28.92
N VAL A 139 -19.44 -18.91 29.42
CA VAL A 139 -19.17 -19.08 30.85
C VAL A 139 -18.51 -17.81 31.42
N VAL A 140 -17.47 -17.29 30.78
CA VAL A 140 -16.82 -16.05 31.22
C VAL A 140 -17.80 -14.89 31.25
N TRP A 141 -18.68 -14.76 30.25
CA TRP A 141 -19.68 -13.70 30.18
C TRP A 141 -20.72 -13.79 31.31
N PHE A 142 -21.19 -15.00 31.64
CA PHE A 142 -22.23 -15.21 32.65
C PHE A 142 -21.70 -15.11 34.09
N TYR A 143 -20.48 -15.59 34.34
CA TYR A 143 -19.89 -15.65 35.69
C TYR A 143 -19.06 -14.41 36.06
N THR A 144 -18.69 -13.56 35.10
CA THR A 144 -17.92 -12.35 35.38
C THR A 144 -18.87 -11.17 35.63
N PRO A 145 -18.74 -10.43 36.76
CA PRO A 145 -19.56 -9.25 36.99
C PRO A 145 -19.33 -8.22 35.88
N SER A 146 -20.42 -7.64 35.37
CA SER A 146 -20.43 -6.69 34.25
C SER A 146 -19.46 -5.51 34.45
N VAL A 147 -19.23 -5.11 35.69
CA VAL A 147 -18.26 -4.06 36.07
C VAL A 147 -16.82 -4.45 35.73
N LEU A 148 -16.41 -5.70 35.93
CA LEU A 148 -15.06 -6.17 35.62
C LEU A 148 -14.85 -6.28 34.11
N LEU A 149 -15.85 -6.75 33.37
CA LEU A 149 -15.83 -6.77 31.90
C LEU A 149 -15.77 -5.35 31.32
N ALA A 150 -16.53 -4.41 31.88
CA ALA A 150 -16.49 -3.00 31.49
C ALA A 150 -15.13 -2.35 31.80
N LEU A 151 -14.55 -2.62 32.97
CA LEU A 151 -13.21 -2.14 33.32
C LEU A 151 -12.14 -2.72 32.38
N LEU A 152 -12.20 -4.03 32.10
CA LEU A 152 -11.29 -4.69 31.17
C LEU A 152 -11.43 -4.10 29.77
N TRP A 153 -12.65 -3.81 29.33
CA TRP A 153 -12.93 -3.17 28.05
C TRP A 153 -12.36 -1.75 27.99
N ILE A 154 -12.62 -0.91 29.00
CA ILE A 154 -12.13 0.47 29.06
C ILE A 154 -10.60 0.49 29.10
N VAL A 155 -9.99 -0.37 29.91
CA VAL A 155 -8.53 -0.48 30.01
C VAL A 155 -7.96 -1.00 28.69
N SER A 156 -8.52 -2.05 28.10
CA SER A 156 -8.02 -2.62 26.85
C SER A 156 -8.17 -1.64 25.69
N HIS A 157 -9.34 -1.01 25.55
CA HIS A 157 -9.60 -0.04 24.50
C HIS A 157 -8.80 1.25 24.73
N GLY A 158 -8.61 1.65 25.98
CA GLY A 158 -7.76 2.76 26.38
C GLY A 158 -6.29 2.48 26.04
N VAL A 159 -5.75 1.33 26.43
CA VAL A 159 -4.34 0.97 26.16
C VAL A 159 -4.09 0.82 24.66
N VAL A 160 -4.93 0.05 23.95
CA VAL A 160 -4.80 -0.14 22.50
C VAL A 160 -5.02 1.17 21.75
N GLY A 161 -6.04 1.93 22.13
CA GLY A 161 -6.35 3.24 21.54
C GLY A 161 -5.23 4.26 21.74
N ASN A 162 -4.70 4.38 22.96
CA ASN A 162 -3.56 5.26 23.25
C ASN A 162 -2.30 4.82 22.51
N LEU A 163 -2.04 3.51 22.41
CA LEU A 163 -0.89 2.99 21.67
C LEU A 163 -0.99 3.33 20.18
N LEU A 164 -2.16 3.10 19.56
CA LEU A 164 -2.41 3.43 18.16
C LEU A 164 -2.34 4.95 17.91
N TRP A 165 -2.87 5.75 18.83
CA TRP A 165 -2.81 7.20 18.77
C TRP A 165 -1.36 7.69 18.88
N LEU A 166 -0.55 7.15 19.80
CA LEU A 166 0.87 7.48 19.93
C LEU A 166 1.63 7.10 18.66
N LEU A 167 1.37 5.92 18.09
CA LEU A 167 1.99 5.44 16.85
C LEU A 167 1.70 6.36 15.65
N THR A 168 0.49 6.94 15.60
CA THR A 168 0.04 7.79 14.50
C THR A 168 0.25 9.28 14.74
N SER A 169 0.51 9.69 15.99
CA SER A 169 0.68 11.10 16.40
C SER A 169 1.83 11.79 15.65
N ILE A 170 2.91 11.06 15.36
CA ILE A 170 4.08 11.53 14.62
C ILE A 170 3.71 11.91 13.18
N PHE A 171 2.71 11.24 12.60
CA PHE A 171 2.25 11.47 11.23
C PHE A 171 1.13 12.51 11.11
N TYR A 172 0.64 13.05 12.23
CA TYR A 172 -0.44 14.04 12.22
C TYR A 172 0.03 15.38 11.62
N ASN A 173 1.30 15.73 11.82
CA ASN A 173 1.86 16.97 11.32
C ASN A 173 2.20 16.85 9.82
N LYS A 174 1.20 17.13 8.98
CA LYS A 174 1.28 16.99 7.51
C LYS A 174 2.49 17.72 6.91
N LEU A 175 2.85 18.90 7.43
CA LEU A 175 3.98 19.67 6.92
C LEU A 175 5.31 18.93 7.12
N LEU A 176 5.54 18.35 8.30
CA LEU A 176 6.76 17.58 8.59
C LEU A 176 6.85 16.33 7.71
N CYS A 177 5.74 15.64 7.47
CA CYS A 177 5.74 14.49 6.57
C CYS A 177 6.12 14.88 5.13
N TRP A 178 5.57 15.98 4.61
CA TRP A 178 5.86 16.45 3.27
C TRP A 178 7.29 16.96 3.11
N THR A 179 7.84 17.68 4.09
CA THR A 179 9.23 18.17 4.01
C THR A 179 10.24 17.03 4.08
N LEU A 180 10.00 16.02 4.91
CA LEU A 180 10.85 14.82 4.99
C LEU A 180 10.76 13.97 3.72
N LEU A 181 9.57 13.78 3.16
CA LEU A 181 9.37 13.04 1.92
C LEU A 181 10.04 13.75 0.74
N ALA A 182 9.81 15.07 0.61
CA ALA A 182 10.46 15.88 -0.41
C ALA A 182 11.98 15.88 -0.26
N GLY A 183 12.49 16.02 0.96
CA GLY A 183 13.92 15.95 1.26
C GLY A 183 14.54 14.61 0.88
N TYR A 184 13.86 13.49 1.16
CA TYR A 184 14.30 12.16 0.74
C TYR A 184 14.32 12.00 -0.78
N VAL A 185 13.24 12.41 -1.48
CA VAL A 185 13.18 12.36 -2.95
C VAL A 185 14.30 13.20 -3.58
N LEU A 186 14.56 14.38 -3.04
CA LEU A 186 15.61 15.28 -3.51
C LEU A 186 17.01 14.67 -3.25
N ALA A 187 17.23 14.07 -2.08
CA ALA A 187 18.46 13.34 -1.77
C ALA A 187 18.68 12.12 -2.69
N VAL A 188 17.63 11.38 -3.01
CA VAL A 188 17.67 10.26 -3.96
C VAL A 188 17.97 10.74 -5.38
N ALA A 189 17.38 11.86 -5.80
CA ALA A 189 17.53 12.41 -7.15
C ALA A 189 18.93 12.99 -7.41
N PHE A 190 19.50 13.70 -6.44
CA PHE A 190 20.80 14.38 -6.60
C PHE A 190 21.98 13.61 -6.00
N PHE A 191 21.77 12.80 -4.97
CA PHE A 191 22.82 12.14 -4.18
C PHE A 191 22.49 10.66 -3.93
N TRP A 192 22.29 9.89 -5.00
CA TRP A 192 22.14 8.44 -4.92
C TRP A 192 23.38 7.81 -4.29
N SER A 193 23.28 7.46 -3.01
CA SER A 193 24.38 6.91 -2.22
C SER A 193 23.89 5.71 -1.40
N PRO A 194 24.78 4.77 -1.02
CA PRO A 194 24.41 3.65 -0.16
C PRO A 194 23.92 4.10 1.23
N ALA A 195 24.28 5.31 1.67
CA ALA A 195 23.75 5.92 2.89
C ALA A 195 22.27 6.31 2.74
N THR A 196 21.87 6.84 1.58
CA THR A 196 20.49 7.22 1.27
C THR A 196 19.55 6.00 1.31
N ARG A 197 20.06 4.81 0.96
CA ARG A 197 19.31 3.55 0.98
C ARG A 197 18.84 3.13 2.39
N ARG A 198 19.57 3.51 3.44
CA ARG A 198 19.19 3.23 4.85
C ARG A 198 17.94 4.01 5.27
N PHE A 199 17.71 5.18 4.67
CA PHE A 199 16.55 6.02 4.95
C PHE A 199 15.31 5.61 4.15
N ALA A 200 15.42 4.65 3.22
CA ALA A 200 14.29 4.18 2.43
C ALA A 200 13.19 3.57 3.32
N VAL A 201 13.56 2.70 4.26
CA VAL A 201 12.60 2.03 5.17
C VAL A 201 11.81 3.03 6.01
N PRO A 202 12.44 3.96 6.77
CA PRO A 202 11.69 4.97 7.52
C PRO A 202 10.90 5.91 6.60
N CYS A 203 11.38 6.22 5.40
CA CYS A 203 10.62 7.05 4.46
C CYS A 203 9.37 6.34 3.92
N TRP A 204 9.45 5.04 3.64
CA TRP A 204 8.28 4.23 3.27
C TRP A 204 7.30 4.10 4.43
N LEU A 205 7.79 3.92 5.66
CA LEU A 205 6.93 3.94 6.85
C LEU A 205 6.23 5.30 7.04
N LEU A 206 6.94 6.40 6.79
CA LEU A 206 6.39 7.75 6.83
C LEU A 206 5.30 7.96 5.76
N LEU A 207 5.50 7.42 4.56
CA LEU A 207 4.50 7.44 3.49
C LEU A 207 3.25 6.64 3.86
N LEU A 208 3.41 5.45 4.44
CA LEU A 208 2.30 4.61 4.89
C LEU A 208 1.53 5.25 6.06
N GLY A 209 2.24 5.90 6.98
CA GLY A 209 1.66 6.69 8.06
C GLY A 209 0.78 7.81 7.52
N PHE A 210 1.29 8.58 6.54
CA PHE A 210 0.51 9.61 5.85
C PHE A 210 -0.72 9.03 5.13
N LEU A 211 -0.56 7.92 4.40
CA LEU A 211 -1.65 7.26 3.69
C LEU A 211 -2.75 6.79 4.65
N SER A 212 -2.36 6.25 5.81
CA SER A 212 -3.30 5.82 6.84
C SER A 212 -4.08 6.99 7.43
N GLY A 213 -3.45 8.15 7.60
CA GLY A 213 -4.08 9.37 8.13
C GLY A 213 -5.22 9.92 7.27
N LEU A 214 -5.30 9.54 5.99
CA LEU A 214 -6.42 9.89 5.10
C LEU A 214 -7.73 9.19 5.51
N ALA A 215 -7.65 8.10 6.28
CA ALA A 215 -8.82 7.32 6.71
C ALA A 215 -9.46 7.81 8.02
N GLY A 216 -8.99 8.93 8.60
CA GLY A 216 -9.56 9.54 9.80
C GLY A 216 -9.54 8.58 11.00
N SER A 217 -10.72 8.25 11.55
CA SER A 217 -10.85 7.38 12.73
C SER A 217 -10.29 5.96 12.55
N LEU A 218 -10.13 5.48 11.31
CA LEU A 218 -9.57 4.15 11.01
C LEU A 218 -8.05 4.20 10.73
N ALA A 219 -7.40 5.36 10.89
CA ALA A 219 -5.99 5.53 10.57
C ALA A 219 -5.08 4.56 11.32
N GLY A 220 -5.28 4.40 12.64
CA GLY A 220 -4.50 3.46 13.47
C GLY A 220 -4.56 2.02 12.95
N PRO A 221 -5.76 1.41 12.84
CA PRO A 221 -5.91 0.05 12.31
C PRO A 221 -5.34 -0.12 10.89
N ILE A 222 -5.57 0.85 10.00
CA ILE A 222 -5.08 0.79 8.61
C ILE A 222 -3.55 0.86 8.56
N PHE A 223 -2.93 1.70 9.39
CA PHE A 223 -1.47 1.78 9.49
C PHE A 223 -0.86 0.44 9.91
N VAL A 224 -1.40 -0.19 10.95
CA VAL A 224 -0.94 -1.50 11.42
C VAL A 224 -1.09 -2.55 10.33
N GLY A 225 -2.21 -2.57 9.61
CA GLY A 225 -2.42 -3.47 8.48
C GLY A 225 -1.41 -3.29 7.36
N LEU A 226 -1.10 -2.04 6.99
CA LEU A 226 -0.11 -1.72 5.94
C LEU A 226 1.32 -2.11 6.36
N VAL A 227 1.71 -1.87 7.61
CA VAL A 227 3.02 -2.29 8.14
C VAL A 227 3.13 -3.82 8.18
N ALA A 228 2.06 -4.53 8.57
CA ALA A 228 2.02 -5.98 8.55
C ALA A 228 2.18 -6.52 7.11
N LEU A 229 1.50 -5.93 6.13
CA LEU A 229 1.64 -6.29 4.71
C LEU A 229 3.08 -6.07 4.20
N MET A 230 3.71 -4.94 4.56
CA MET A 230 5.11 -4.69 4.24
C MET A 230 6.04 -5.74 4.86
N ALA A 231 5.81 -6.10 6.13
CA ALA A 231 6.61 -7.12 6.81
C ALA A 231 6.43 -8.50 6.17
N VAL A 232 5.20 -8.89 5.82
CA VAL A 232 4.93 -10.13 5.09
C VAL A 232 5.63 -10.11 3.73
N GLY A 233 5.51 -9.02 2.97
CA GLY A 233 6.19 -8.86 1.68
C GLY A 233 7.71 -9.00 1.79
N PHE A 234 8.31 -8.40 2.82
CA PHE A 234 9.74 -8.53 3.10
C PHE A 234 10.12 -9.97 3.46
N VAL A 235 9.36 -10.63 4.33
CA VAL A 235 9.60 -12.04 4.71
C VAL A 235 9.48 -12.95 3.50
N THR A 236 8.48 -12.75 2.64
CA THR A 236 8.32 -13.56 1.42
C THR A 236 9.48 -13.40 0.45
N GLU A 237 9.99 -12.18 0.27
CA GLU A 237 11.16 -11.90 -0.58
C GLU A 237 12.43 -12.54 -0.01
N VAL A 238 12.65 -12.44 1.31
CA VAL A 238 13.80 -13.07 1.98
C VAL A 238 13.74 -14.59 1.87
N LEU A 239 12.57 -15.18 2.04
CA LEU A 239 12.36 -16.62 1.88
C LEU A 239 12.58 -17.06 0.42
N ALA A 240 12.13 -16.26 -0.55
CA ALA A 240 12.36 -16.53 -1.97
C ALA A 240 13.86 -16.56 -2.30
N ARG A 241 14.62 -15.54 -1.88
CA ARG A 241 16.07 -15.48 -2.08
C ARG A 241 16.84 -16.62 -1.41
N ARG A 242 16.41 -17.04 -0.22
CA ARG A 242 17.03 -18.20 0.45
C ARG A 242 16.83 -19.50 -0.33
N ARG A 243 15.66 -19.69 -0.96
CA ARG A 243 15.38 -20.87 -1.78
C ARG A 243 16.26 -20.89 -3.02
N GLU A 244 16.37 -19.76 -3.73
CA GLU A 244 17.24 -19.62 -4.91
C GLU A 244 18.71 -19.95 -4.59
N GLN A 245 19.24 -19.45 -3.48
CA GLN A 245 20.62 -19.76 -3.06
C GLN A 245 20.81 -21.24 -2.69
N GLN A 246 19.77 -21.89 -2.16
CA GLN A 246 19.82 -23.31 -1.82
C GLN A 246 19.84 -24.19 -3.08
N ASP A 247 19.04 -23.83 -4.08
CA ASP A 247 18.97 -24.53 -5.37
C ASP A 247 20.28 -24.39 -6.17
N GLU A 248 20.90 -23.20 -6.18
CA GLU A 248 22.22 -22.98 -6.80
C GLU A 248 23.33 -23.78 -6.10
N GLY A 249 23.26 -23.89 -4.76
CA GLY A 249 24.19 -24.67 -3.95
C GLY A 249 24.08 -26.19 -4.19
N GLU A 250 22.87 -26.70 -4.41
CA GLU A 250 22.66 -28.12 -4.77
C GLU A 250 23.12 -28.42 -6.20
N CYS A 251 22.87 -27.53 -7.16
CA CYS A 251 23.29 -27.71 -8.55
C CYS A 251 24.82 -27.71 -8.70
N THR A 252 25.52 -26.82 -7.99
CA THR A 252 27.00 -26.79 -7.94
C THR A 252 27.59 -28.03 -7.29
N ARG A 253 26.99 -28.56 -6.22
CA ARG A 253 27.41 -29.84 -5.62
C ARG A 253 27.21 -31.01 -6.56
N HIS A 254 26.06 -31.11 -7.24
CA HIS A 254 25.80 -32.18 -8.20
C HIS A 254 26.75 -32.15 -9.40
N ALA A 255 27.09 -30.96 -9.90
CA ALA A 255 28.08 -30.79 -10.96
C ALA A 255 29.50 -31.21 -10.52
N ALA A 256 29.88 -30.98 -9.26
CA ALA A 256 31.17 -31.39 -8.72
C ALA A 256 31.29 -32.91 -8.47
N THR A 257 30.16 -33.61 -8.28
CA THR A 257 30.13 -35.06 -8.04
C THR A 257 29.96 -35.92 -9.30
N ARG A 258 29.83 -35.33 -10.50
CA ARG A 258 29.84 -36.12 -11.74
C ARG A 258 31.27 -36.58 -12.05
N PRO A 259 31.58 -37.89 -12.06
CA PRO A 259 32.85 -38.37 -12.58
C PRO A 259 32.93 -38.04 -14.08
N GLN A 260 34.12 -37.63 -14.52
CA GLN A 260 34.45 -37.38 -15.93
C GLN A 260 34.41 -38.67 -16.75
#